data_AF-A0A7Y6PNS5-F1
#
_entry.id   AF-A0A7Y6PNS5-F1
#
_cell.length_a   1.000
_cell.length_b   1.000
_cell.length_c   1.000
_cell.angle_alpha   90.00
_cell.angle_beta   90.00
_cell.angle_gamma   90.00
#
_symmetry.space_group_name_H-M   'P 1'
#
loop_
_entity.id
_entity.type
_entity.pdbx_description
1 polymer ?
#
loop_
_entity_poly.entity_id
_entity_poly.type
_entity_poly.pdbx_seq_one_letter_code
_entity_poly.pdbx_strand_id
1 'polypeptide(L)'
;MTVKHVVGSLALVLALGACKKGGGSADVEAFMKLDSDKAVAFAAGGTDCEAKAKSVGNWRKAHTAEYKALQKKLNEQWPKGQPKDVLEKYGAKMKANKQVVVDAMLACSNIGKMMDETKTE
;
A
#
# COMPACT_ATOMS: atom_id res chain seq x y z
N MET A 1 1.30 25.24 60.02
CA MET A 1 1.46 23.78 60.05
C MET A 1 0.57 23.16 58.98
N THR A 2 1.17 22.28 58.16
CA THR A 2 0.57 21.18 57.39
C THR A 2 -0.41 21.44 56.22
N VAL A 3 0.24 21.44 55.05
CA VAL A 3 -0.17 21.01 53.69
C VAL A 3 -1.14 19.82 53.64
N LYS A 4 -2.11 19.87 52.70
CA LYS A 4 -2.71 18.68 52.07
C LYS A 4 -3.07 18.93 50.60
N HIS A 5 -2.19 18.39 49.75
CA HIS A 5 -2.31 17.86 48.38
C HIS A 5 -2.98 18.73 47.28
N VAL A 6 -2.26 19.20 46.24
CA VAL A 6 -1.57 18.49 45.13
C VAL A 6 -2.54 18.02 44.03
N VAL A 7 -2.18 18.35 42.78
CA VAL A 7 -2.76 18.00 41.46
C VAL A 7 -3.93 18.88 41.00
N GLY A 8 -3.85 19.66 39.91
CA GLY A 8 -2.79 19.75 38.92
C GLY A 8 -2.96 20.99 38.03
N SER A 9 -1.88 21.76 37.95
CA SER A 9 -1.55 22.55 36.77
C SER A 9 -1.48 21.63 35.54
N LEU A 10 -2.24 21.94 34.50
CA LEU A 10 -1.71 22.05 33.13
C LEU A 10 -2.81 22.59 32.21
N ALA A 11 -2.84 23.91 32.09
CA ALA A 11 -3.19 24.50 30.81
C ALA A 11 -2.12 24.05 29.81
N LEU A 12 -2.47 23.22 28.83
CA LEU A 12 -1.76 23.17 27.53
C LEU A 12 -2.48 22.22 26.56
N VAL A 13 -3.14 22.81 25.57
CA VAL A 13 -3.09 22.31 24.18
C VAL A 13 -3.78 20.95 23.95
N LEU A 14 -5.12 20.97 23.92
CA LEU A 14 -5.91 20.09 23.04
C LEU A 14 -5.80 20.51 21.55
N ALA A 15 -4.84 21.36 21.20
CA ALA A 15 -4.51 21.78 19.85
C ALA A 15 -3.24 21.10 19.30
N LEU A 16 -3.02 19.82 19.59
CA LEU A 16 -1.98 19.00 18.95
C LEU A 16 -2.53 17.60 18.64
N GLY A 17 -3.21 17.52 17.49
CA GLY A 17 -3.67 16.27 16.89
C GLY A 17 -4.26 16.50 15.49
N ALA A 18 -4.88 17.67 15.28
CA ALA A 18 -5.21 18.18 13.96
C ALA A 18 -4.00 18.85 13.27
N CYS A 19 -2.81 18.23 13.35
CA CYS A 19 -1.74 18.53 12.41
C CYS A 19 -2.16 18.00 11.03
N LYS A 20 -2.93 18.79 10.28
CA LYS A 20 -2.92 18.88 8.82
C LYS A 20 -2.51 17.57 8.09
N LYS A 21 -3.28 16.48 8.26
CA LYS A 21 -3.10 15.21 7.53
C LYS A 21 -4.46 14.56 7.21
N GLY A 22 -5.44 15.39 6.85
CA GLY A 22 -6.79 14.96 6.47
C GLY A 22 -6.90 14.28 5.09
N GLY A 23 -5.77 13.88 4.47
CA GLY A 23 -5.76 13.14 3.20
C GLY A 23 -5.22 11.71 3.30
N GLY A 24 -4.67 11.31 4.45
CA GLY A 24 -3.92 10.06 4.58
C GLY A 24 -4.78 8.80 4.49
N SER A 25 -5.98 8.78 5.09
CA SER A 25 -6.81 7.57 5.09
C SER A 25 -7.30 7.19 3.69
N ALA A 26 -7.77 8.16 2.91
CA ALA A 26 -8.27 7.94 1.56
C ALA A 26 -7.16 7.55 0.58
N ASP A 27 -5.99 8.19 0.64
CA ASP A 27 -4.83 7.81 -0.18
C ASP A 27 -4.35 6.39 0.14
N VAL A 28 -4.37 6.01 1.42
CA VAL A 28 -4.02 4.65 1.87
C VAL A 28 -5.06 3.64 1.41
N GLU A 29 -6.35 3.95 1.52
CA GLU A 29 -7.42 3.07 1.06
C GLU A 29 -7.37 2.88 -0.46
N ALA A 30 -7.14 3.94 -1.22
CA ALA A 30 -6.94 3.87 -2.67
C ALA A 30 -5.69 3.04 -3.02
N PHE A 31 -4.56 3.29 -2.35
CA PHE A 31 -3.35 2.51 -2.54
C PHE A 31 -3.57 1.03 -2.22
N MET A 32 -4.22 0.72 -1.10
CA MET A 32 -4.51 -0.65 -0.68
C MET A 32 -5.47 -1.36 -1.63
N LYS A 33 -6.43 -0.64 -2.21
CA LYS A 33 -7.31 -1.18 -3.26
C LYS A 33 -6.47 -1.55 -4.48
N LEU A 34 -5.68 -0.62 -5.01
CA LEU A 34 -4.82 -0.88 -6.17
C LEU A 34 -3.80 -1.99 -5.92
N ASP A 35 -3.20 -2.05 -4.73
CA ASP A 35 -2.25 -3.10 -4.35
C ASP A 35 -2.93 -4.48 -4.28
N SER A 36 -4.18 -4.52 -3.86
CA SER A 36 -4.99 -5.75 -3.87
C SER A 36 -5.37 -6.15 -5.30
N ASP A 37 -5.81 -5.20 -6.11
CA ASP A 37 -6.17 -5.43 -7.51
C ASP A 37 -4.94 -5.92 -8.30
N LYS A 38 -3.76 -5.40 -7.98
CA LYS A 38 -2.48 -5.89 -8.48
C LYS A 38 -2.26 -7.35 -8.09
N ALA A 39 -2.38 -7.68 -6.81
CA ALA A 39 -2.21 -9.04 -6.33
C ALA A 39 -3.18 -10.01 -7.04
N VAL A 40 -4.43 -9.61 -7.24
CA VAL A 40 -5.43 -10.38 -8.02
C VAL A 40 -4.95 -10.60 -9.46
N ALA A 41 -4.40 -9.58 -10.12
CA ALA A 41 -3.85 -9.73 -11.46
C ALA A 41 -2.67 -10.72 -11.50
N PHE A 42 -1.82 -10.74 -10.47
CA PHE A 42 -0.74 -11.74 -10.33
C PHE A 42 -1.24 -13.14 -9.94
N ALA A 43 -2.44 -13.26 -9.35
CA ALA A 43 -3.07 -14.54 -9.07
C ALA A 43 -3.84 -15.11 -10.27
N ALA A 44 -4.20 -14.28 -11.24
CA ALA A 44 -4.97 -14.70 -12.42
C ALA A 44 -4.25 -15.77 -13.24
N GLY A 45 -5.03 -16.69 -13.82
CA GLY A 45 -4.51 -17.75 -14.69
C GLY A 45 -3.89 -18.96 -13.97
N GLY A 46 -3.80 -18.97 -12.62
CA GLY A 46 -3.25 -20.11 -11.89
C GLY A 46 -1.78 -20.38 -12.27
N THR A 47 -1.51 -21.55 -12.85
CA THR A 47 -0.19 -21.97 -13.36
C THR A 47 0.10 -21.51 -14.80
N ASP A 48 -0.87 -20.91 -15.50
CA ASP A 48 -0.69 -20.37 -16.84
C ASP A 48 0.04 -19.02 -16.77
N CYS A 49 1.32 -19.03 -17.16
CA CYS A 49 2.17 -17.85 -17.10
C CYS A 49 1.83 -16.79 -18.17
N GLU A 50 1.28 -17.17 -19.31
CA GLU A 50 0.90 -16.24 -20.38
C GLU A 50 -0.40 -15.50 -20.00
N ALA A 51 -1.40 -16.24 -19.51
CA ALA A 51 -2.64 -15.64 -19.02
C ALA A 51 -2.36 -14.69 -17.84
N LYS A 52 -1.44 -15.08 -16.95
CA LYS A 52 -0.99 -14.23 -15.84
C LYS A 52 -0.26 -12.99 -16.34
N ALA A 53 0.69 -13.13 -17.27
CA ALA A 53 1.40 -12.01 -17.85
C ALA A 53 0.45 -11.01 -18.54
N LYS A 54 -0.57 -11.51 -19.25
CA LYS A 54 -1.63 -10.68 -19.86
C LYS A 54 -2.45 -9.95 -18.81
N SER A 55 -2.87 -10.63 -17.74
CA SER A 55 -3.62 -10.02 -16.65
C SER A 55 -2.82 -8.91 -15.96
N VAL A 56 -1.57 -9.18 -15.61
CA VAL A 56 -0.68 -8.18 -15.01
C VAL A 56 -0.36 -7.06 -16.00
N GLY A 57 -0.17 -7.36 -17.28
CA GLY A 57 0.03 -6.39 -18.35
C GLY A 57 -1.14 -5.40 -18.45
N ASN A 58 -2.37 -5.91 -18.46
CA ASN A 58 -3.59 -5.09 -18.47
C ASN A 58 -3.71 -4.24 -17.21
N TRP A 59 -3.48 -4.82 -16.03
CA TRP A 59 -3.46 -4.06 -14.78
C TRP A 59 -2.42 -2.94 -14.83
N ARG A 60 -1.21 -3.21 -15.37
CA ARG A 60 -0.15 -2.21 -15.50
C ARG A 60 -0.57 -1.07 -16.43
N LYS A 61 -1.19 -1.37 -17.58
CA LYS A 61 -1.68 -0.35 -18.53
C LYS A 61 -2.70 0.59 -17.86
N ALA A 62 -3.61 0.04 -17.05
CA ALA A 62 -4.68 0.81 -16.42
C ALA A 62 -4.24 1.57 -15.14
N HIS A 63 -3.37 0.97 -14.31
CA HIS A 63 -3.20 1.41 -12.91
C HIS A 63 -1.77 1.80 -12.53
N THR A 64 -0.74 1.55 -13.36
CA THR A 64 0.67 1.80 -12.96
C THR A 64 0.94 3.26 -12.61
N ALA A 65 0.36 4.20 -13.36
CA ALA A 65 0.58 5.63 -13.14
C ALA A 65 0.01 6.07 -11.78
N GLU A 66 -1.25 5.71 -11.51
CA GLU A 66 -1.93 6.01 -10.25
C GLU A 66 -1.26 5.31 -9.06
N TYR A 67 -0.93 4.03 -9.20
CA TYR A 67 -0.23 3.26 -8.16
C TYR A 67 1.12 3.90 -7.80
N LYS A 68 1.92 4.32 -8.78
CA LYS A 68 3.20 5.01 -8.55
C LYS A 68 3.01 6.38 -7.90
N ALA A 69 1.99 7.13 -8.32
CA ALA A 69 1.70 8.44 -7.75
C ALA A 69 1.31 8.33 -6.27
N LEU A 70 0.41 7.41 -5.93
CA LEU A 70 0.00 7.14 -4.56
C LEU A 70 1.15 6.59 -3.73
N GLN A 71 1.93 5.64 -4.26
CA GLN A 71 3.10 5.12 -3.56
C GLN A 71 4.11 6.22 -3.23
N LYS A 72 4.42 7.09 -4.20
CA LYS A 72 5.33 8.22 -3.99
C LYS A 72 4.78 9.18 -2.94
N LYS A 73 3.50 9.57 -3.07
CA LYS A 73 2.80 10.45 -2.13
C LYS A 73 2.83 9.89 -0.71
N LEU A 74 2.55 8.60 -0.53
CA LEU A 74 2.57 7.94 0.78
C LEU A 74 4.00 7.85 1.36
N ASN A 75 5.00 7.56 0.54
CA ASN A 75 6.40 7.54 0.97
C ASN A 75 6.88 8.94 1.42
N GLU A 76 6.48 9.99 0.71
CA GLU A 76 6.77 11.38 1.09
C GLU A 76 6.04 11.78 2.38
N GLN A 77 4.79 11.30 2.56
CA GLN A 77 4.03 11.50 3.79
C GLN A 77 4.59 10.71 4.99
N TRP A 78 5.38 9.67 4.73
CA TRP A 78 5.87 8.70 5.72
C TRP A 78 7.37 8.44 5.55
N PRO A 79 8.23 9.46 5.74
CA PRO A 79 9.66 9.35 5.51
C PRO A 79 10.36 8.37 6.47
N LYS A 80 9.72 8.03 7.59
CA LYS A 80 10.18 7.04 8.58
C LYS A 80 9.52 5.66 8.42
N GLY A 81 8.82 5.44 7.31
CA GLY A 81 8.01 4.25 7.09
C GLY A 81 6.55 4.42 7.54
N GLN A 82 5.75 3.41 7.22
CA GLN A 82 4.30 3.39 7.45
C GLN A 82 3.97 3.59 8.94
N PRO A 83 2.94 4.39 9.27
CA PRO A 83 2.56 4.62 10.65
C PRO A 83 1.90 3.36 11.23
N LYS A 84 1.94 3.24 12.57
CA LYS A 84 1.55 2.02 13.28
C LYS A 84 0.11 1.61 13.02
N ASP A 85 -0.82 2.56 12.98
CA ASP A 85 -2.25 2.35 12.69
C ASP A 85 -2.48 1.74 11.29
N VAL A 86 -1.70 2.18 10.29
CA VAL A 86 -1.73 1.61 8.94
C VAL A 86 -1.19 0.19 8.93
N LEU A 87 -0.11 -0.08 9.67
CA LEU A 87 0.45 -1.42 9.79
C LEU A 87 -0.50 -2.37 10.52
N GLU A 88 -1.17 -1.92 11.58
CA GLU A 88 -2.17 -2.69 12.32
C GLU A 88 -3.39 -3.01 11.45
N LYS A 89 -3.86 -2.05 10.64
CA LYS A 89 -5.04 -2.24 9.79
C LYS A 89 -4.75 -3.03 8.51
N TYR A 90 -3.61 -2.77 7.86
CA TYR A 90 -3.33 -3.25 6.50
C TYR A 90 -2.07 -4.10 6.37
N GLY A 91 -1.22 -4.19 7.39
CA GLY A 91 0.09 -4.86 7.30
C GLY A 91 -0.01 -6.33 6.88
N ALA A 92 -0.96 -7.08 7.42
CA ALA A 92 -1.21 -8.46 7.01
C ALA A 92 -1.60 -8.57 5.53
N LYS A 93 -2.45 -7.64 5.06
CA LYS A 93 -2.92 -7.59 3.68
C LYS A 93 -1.81 -7.17 2.70
N MET A 94 -1.01 -6.16 3.04
CA MET A 94 0.17 -5.78 2.24
C MET A 94 1.16 -6.94 2.12
N LYS A 95 1.40 -7.68 3.21
CA LYS A 95 2.27 -8.85 3.20
C LYS A 95 1.71 -9.95 2.30
N ALA A 96 0.41 -10.23 2.39
CA ALA A 96 -0.24 -11.22 1.53
C ALA A 96 -0.18 -10.84 0.05
N ASN A 97 -0.50 -9.58 -0.28
CA ASN A 97 -0.41 -9.06 -1.65
C ASN A 97 1.01 -9.20 -2.20
N LYS A 98 2.03 -8.82 -1.42
CA LYS A 98 3.44 -8.98 -1.80
C LYS A 98 3.80 -10.44 -2.00
N GLN A 99 3.32 -11.35 -1.16
CA GLN A 99 3.60 -12.77 -1.28
C GLN A 99 3.06 -13.33 -2.59
N VAL A 100 1.82 -13.00 -2.96
CA VAL A 100 1.21 -13.40 -4.25
C VAL A 100 2.05 -12.93 -5.44
N VAL A 101 2.52 -11.69 -5.40
CA VAL A 101 3.39 -11.14 -6.45
C VAL A 101 4.71 -11.92 -6.53
N VAL A 102 5.37 -12.16 -5.39
CA VAL A 102 6.64 -12.89 -5.34
C VAL A 102 6.46 -14.33 -5.82
N ASP A 103 5.43 -15.03 -5.35
CA ASP A 103 5.13 -16.42 -5.74
C ASP A 103 4.86 -16.51 -7.24
N ALA A 104 4.10 -15.57 -7.78
CA ALA A 104 3.86 -15.48 -9.22
C ALA A 104 5.14 -15.24 -10.03
N MET A 105 6.05 -14.41 -9.54
CA MET A 105 7.35 -14.17 -10.20
C MET A 105 8.27 -15.39 -10.10
N LEU A 106 8.21 -16.16 -9.02
CA LEU A 106 8.97 -17.41 -8.87
C LEU A 106 8.40 -18.51 -9.78
N ALA A 107 7.08 -18.67 -9.79
CA ALA A 107 6.39 -19.66 -10.63
C ALA A 107 6.56 -19.35 -12.13
N CYS A 108 6.62 -18.07 -12.50
CA CYS A 108 6.76 -17.63 -13.87
C CYS A 108 8.03 -16.77 -14.01
N SER A 109 9.20 -17.41 -14.06
CA SER A 109 10.51 -16.74 -14.03
C SER A 109 10.75 -15.71 -15.15
N ASN A 110 9.96 -15.76 -16.22
CA ASN A 110 9.99 -14.80 -17.33
C ASN A 110 8.74 -13.91 -17.43
N ILE A 111 7.88 -13.86 -16.40
CA ILE A 111 6.66 -13.03 -16.42
C ILE A 111 6.99 -11.57 -16.72
N GLY A 112 8.16 -11.10 -16.28
CA GLY A 112 8.76 -9.81 -16.63
C GLY A 112 8.76 -9.52 -18.14
N LYS A 113 9.32 -10.46 -18.92
CA LYS A 113 9.44 -10.36 -20.37
C LYS A 113 8.09 -10.51 -21.06
N MET A 114 7.27 -11.47 -20.63
CA MET A 114 5.92 -11.68 -21.19
C MET A 114 5.02 -10.45 -21.00
N MET A 115 5.13 -9.76 -19.85
CA MET A 115 4.41 -8.49 -19.63
C MET A 115 4.87 -7.38 -20.57
N ASP A 116 6.14 -7.35 -20.98
CA ASP A 116 6.64 -6.35 -21.91
C ASP A 116 6.25 -6.66 -23.37
N GLU A 117 6.18 -7.94 -23.74
CA GLU A 117 5.69 -8.38 -25.06
C GLU A 117 4.20 -8.04 -25.27
N THR A 118 3.38 -8.08 -24.21
CA THR A 118 1.95 -7.65 -24.24
C THR A 118 1.75 -6.12 -24.38
N LYS A 119 2.82 -5.32 -24.45
CA LYS A 119 2.73 -3.89 -24.80
C LYS A 119 2.58 -3.63 -26.30
N THR A 120 2.69 -4.68 -27.12
CA THR A 120 2.75 -4.60 -28.59
C THR A 120 1.42 -4.95 -29.26
N GLU A 121 0.30 -4.51 -28.68
CA GLU A 121 -1.02 -4.50 -29.34
C GLU A 121 -1.72 -3.16 -29.09
#